data_AF-A0A1Y3WH01-F1
#
_entry.id   AF-A0A1Y3WH01-F1
#
_cell.length_a   1.000
_cell.length_b   1.000
_cell.length_c   1.000
_cell.angle_alpha   90.00
_cell.angle_beta   90.00
_cell.angle_gamma   90.00
#
_symmetry.space_group_name_H-M   'P 1'
#
loop_
_entity.id
_entity.type
_entity.pdbx_description
1 polymer ?
#
loop_
_entity_poly.entity_id
_entity_poly.type
_entity_poly.pdbx_seq_one_letter_code
_entity_poly.pdbx_strand_id
1 'polypeptide(L)'
;MVKIGLLSDTHAWWDDRYAKYFAECDEIWHAGDIGSVELADRFEALKPFRAVYGNIDGHELRLRYPQHQRFTIEGVDVWMTHIGGYPGKYAREVTPQIYIHPPKLFISGHSHILKVLYDKTLKCLHINPGAAGLYGFHKKRTLVRFVLDRGEIKDLEVIELADRRQGG
;
A
#
# COMPACT_ATOMS: atom_id res chain seq x y z
N MET A 1 7.91 -15.28 9.93
CA MET A 1 7.57 -15.03 8.51
C MET A 1 6.12 -14.60 8.43
N VAL A 2 5.85 -13.49 7.73
CA VAL A 2 4.51 -12.91 7.55
C VAL A 2 4.33 -12.55 6.07
N LYS A 3 3.22 -13.01 5.46
CA LYS A 3 2.79 -12.67 4.09
C LYS A 3 1.93 -11.42 4.10
N ILE A 4 2.29 -10.42 3.31
CA ILE A 4 1.61 -9.14 3.25
C ILE A 4 0.87 -9.00 1.91
N GLY A 5 -0.40 -8.61 1.98
CA GLY A 5 -1.15 -8.07 0.84
C GLY A 5 -1.11 -6.55 0.88
N LEU A 6 -0.70 -5.89 -0.19
CA LEU A 6 -0.56 -4.44 -0.26
C LEU A 6 -1.35 -3.86 -1.44
N LEU A 7 -2.14 -2.83 -1.16
CA LEU A 7 -2.90 -2.07 -2.15
C LEU A 7 -3.03 -0.59 -1.77
N SER A 8 -3.55 0.23 -2.68
CA SER A 8 -3.91 1.63 -2.43
C SER A 8 -4.92 2.13 -3.45
N ASP A 9 -5.41 3.36 -3.26
CA ASP A 9 -6.23 4.07 -4.24
C ASP A 9 -7.43 3.21 -4.69
N THR A 10 -8.17 2.68 -3.71
CA THR A 10 -9.37 1.86 -3.95
C THR A 10 -10.59 2.73 -4.22
N HIS A 11 -10.65 3.95 -3.70
CA HIS A 11 -11.72 4.94 -3.97
C HIS A 11 -13.14 4.35 -3.81
N ALA A 12 -13.40 3.75 -2.65
CA ALA A 12 -14.66 3.08 -2.27
C ALA A 12 -15.04 1.86 -3.14
N TRP A 13 -14.15 1.41 -4.03
CA TRP A 13 -14.41 0.25 -4.88
C TRP A 13 -13.99 -1.06 -4.21
N TRP A 14 -14.93 -2.00 -4.11
CA TRP A 14 -14.67 -3.38 -3.73
C TRP A 14 -14.59 -4.30 -4.96
N ASP A 15 -13.59 -5.16 -5.02
CA ASP A 15 -13.46 -6.24 -6.00
C ASP A 15 -13.23 -7.55 -5.24
N ASP A 16 -14.07 -8.57 -5.47
CA ASP A 16 -13.97 -9.86 -4.75
C ASP A 16 -12.62 -10.56 -4.93
N ARG A 17 -11.87 -10.18 -5.98
CA ARG A 17 -10.51 -10.65 -6.18
C ARG A 17 -9.56 -10.20 -5.07
N TYR A 18 -9.82 -9.11 -4.35
CA TYR A 18 -9.00 -8.70 -3.20
C TYR A 18 -9.00 -9.82 -2.15
N ALA A 19 -10.17 -10.31 -1.76
CA ALA A 19 -10.29 -11.41 -0.80
C ALA A 19 -9.62 -12.69 -1.33
N LYS A 20 -9.76 -12.98 -2.63
CA LYS A 20 -9.12 -14.15 -3.25
C LYS A 20 -7.58 -14.07 -3.20
N TYR A 21 -6.99 -12.95 -3.61
CA TYR A 21 -5.54 -12.80 -3.66
C TYR A 21 -4.90 -12.64 -2.29
N PHE A 22 -5.64 -12.08 -1.32
CA PHE A 22 -5.19 -11.89 0.06
C PHE A 22 -5.60 -13.01 1.02
N ALA A 23 -6.28 -14.07 0.55
CA ALA A 23 -6.67 -15.21 1.39
C ALA A 23 -5.47 -15.83 2.14
N GLU A 24 -4.36 -15.99 1.41
CA GLU A 24 -3.09 -16.55 1.88
C GLU A 24 -2.19 -15.50 2.57
N CYS A 25 -2.61 -14.24 2.65
CA CYS A 25 -1.89 -13.20 3.37
C CYS A 25 -2.27 -13.22 4.86
N ASP A 26 -1.30 -12.86 5.69
CA ASP A 26 -1.45 -12.74 7.14
C ASP A 26 -1.94 -11.34 7.53
N GLU A 27 -1.45 -10.29 6.84
CA GLU A 27 -1.92 -8.91 7.00
C GLU A 27 -2.26 -8.26 5.64
N ILE A 28 -3.17 -7.29 5.66
CA ILE A 28 -3.52 -6.44 4.51
C ILE A 28 -3.14 -4.99 4.83
N TRP A 29 -2.37 -4.34 3.95
CA TRP A 29 -1.93 -2.96 4.11
C TRP A 29 -2.48 -2.06 3.01
N HIS A 30 -2.99 -0.89 3.38
CA HIS A 30 -3.56 0.09 2.44
C HIS A 30 -2.84 1.45 2.49
N ALA A 31 -2.23 1.87 1.38
CA ALA A 31 -1.46 3.11 1.32
C ALA A 31 -2.30 4.37 1.02
N GLY A 32 -3.51 4.46 1.59
CA GLY A 32 -4.43 5.61 1.47
C GLY A 32 -5.31 5.65 0.22
N ASP A 33 -6.25 6.61 0.23
CA ASP A 33 -7.37 6.73 -0.71
C ASP A 33 -8.29 5.50 -0.68
N ILE A 34 -8.75 5.15 0.52
CA ILE A 34 -9.68 4.03 0.77
C ILE A 34 -11.07 4.41 0.25
N GLY A 35 -11.54 5.62 0.57
CA GLY A 35 -12.73 6.27 0.05
C GLY A 35 -14.04 6.01 0.78
N SER A 36 -14.17 4.95 1.58
CA SER A 36 -15.35 4.78 2.44
C SER A 36 -15.07 3.96 3.70
N VAL A 37 -15.86 4.21 4.73
CA VAL A 37 -15.82 3.46 6.00
C VAL A 37 -16.23 2.01 5.79
N GLU A 38 -17.25 1.77 4.97
CA GLU A 38 -17.76 0.44 4.67
C GLU A 38 -16.69 -0.42 3.97
N LEU A 39 -15.86 0.19 3.13
CA LEU A 39 -14.75 -0.51 2.49
C LEU A 39 -13.66 -0.87 3.50
N ALA A 40 -13.32 0.06 4.40
CA ALA A 40 -12.40 -0.19 5.50
C ALA A 40 -12.89 -1.33 6.41
N ASP A 41 -14.16 -1.30 6.83
CA ASP A 41 -14.78 -2.34 7.66
C ASP A 41 -14.68 -3.73 7.00
N ARG A 42 -14.86 -3.82 5.68
CA ARG A 42 -14.70 -5.08 4.94
C ARG A 42 -13.27 -5.61 4.99
N PHE A 43 -12.26 -4.75 4.87
CA PHE A 43 -10.87 -5.19 4.97
C PHE A 43 -10.52 -5.61 6.40
N GLU A 44 -10.95 -4.85 7.41
CA GLU A 44 -10.76 -5.19 8.83
C GLU A 44 -11.40 -6.51 9.22
N ALA A 45 -12.56 -6.84 8.62
CA ALA A 45 -13.23 -8.12 8.85
C ALA A 45 -12.50 -9.31 8.21
N LEU A 46 -11.65 -9.10 7.19
CA LEU A 46 -10.95 -10.17 6.49
C LEU A 46 -9.69 -10.63 7.21
N LYS A 47 -8.84 -9.67 7.60
CA LYS A 47 -7.50 -9.90 8.16
C LYS A 47 -7.07 -8.66 8.98
N PRO A 48 -6.03 -8.77 9.82
CA PRO A 48 -5.37 -7.60 10.38
C PRO A 48 -5.07 -6.56 9.29
N PHE A 49 -5.62 -5.37 9.47
CA PHE A 49 -5.60 -4.31 8.47
C PHE A 49 -4.82 -3.10 8.99
N ARG A 50 -3.81 -2.67 8.22
CA ARG A 50 -3.05 -1.44 8.50
C ARG A 50 -3.26 -0.47 7.36
N ALA A 51 -3.66 0.75 7.67
CA ALA A 51 -3.83 1.77 6.64
C ALA A 51 -3.30 3.13 7.06
N VAL A 52 -3.09 3.97 6.06
CA VAL A 52 -2.97 5.42 6.22
C VAL A 52 -4.11 6.08 5.47
N TYR A 53 -4.52 7.28 5.85
CA TYR A 53 -5.47 8.04 5.03
C TYR A 53 -4.80 8.69 3.83
N GLY A 54 -5.57 8.90 2.77
CA GLY A 54 -5.21 9.69 1.59
C GLY A 54 -6.01 10.98 1.46
N ASN A 55 -6.00 11.52 0.25
CA ASN A 55 -6.65 12.78 -0.10
C ASN A 55 -8.17 12.71 0.03
N ILE A 56 -8.77 11.63 -0.46
CA ILE A 56 -10.23 11.50 -0.59
C ILE A 56 -10.88 10.92 0.67
N ASP A 57 -10.08 10.53 1.66
CA ASP A 57 -10.56 9.94 2.90
C ASP A 57 -11.11 11.01 3.84
N GLY A 58 -12.38 10.84 4.24
CA GLY A 58 -13.11 11.77 5.09
C GLY A 58 -12.75 11.67 6.59
N HIS A 59 -13.40 12.51 7.40
CA HIS A 59 -13.12 12.65 8.84
C HIS A 59 -13.09 11.32 9.60
N GLU A 60 -14.05 10.43 9.36
CA GLU A 60 -14.13 9.15 10.06
C GLU A 60 -12.92 8.24 9.77
N LEU A 61 -12.49 8.15 8.51
CA LEU A 61 -11.31 7.38 8.14
C LEU A 61 -10.02 8.00 8.70
N ARG A 62 -9.94 9.33 8.74
CA ARG A 62 -8.79 10.05 9.33
C ARG A 62 -8.69 9.93 10.85
N LEU A 63 -9.79 9.64 11.54
CA LEU A 63 -9.78 9.29 12.96
C LEU A 63 -9.29 7.85 13.19
N ARG A 64 -9.58 6.93 12.26
CA ARG A 64 -9.21 5.52 12.36
C ARG A 64 -7.76 5.25 11.96
N TYR A 65 -7.29 5.90 10.91
CA TYR A 65 -5.98 5.66 10.32
C TYR A 65 -5.13 6.93 10.38
N PRO A 66 -3.84 6.84 10.70
CA PRO A 66 -2.97 8.01 10.74
C PRO A 66 -2.54 8.46 9.34
N GLN A 67 -2.01 9.69 9.22
CA GLN A 67 -1.37 10.16 7.98
C GLN A 67 -0.12 9.36 7.63
N HIS A 68 0.66 9.06 8.67
CA HIS A 68 1.93 8.35 8.61
C HIS A 68 1.87 7.20 9.60
N GLN A 69 2.20 6.00 9.14
CA GLN A 69 2.27 4.81 10.00
C GLN A 69 3.68 4.22 9.90
N ARG A 70 4.40 4.15 11.03
CA ARG A 70 5.71 3.50 11.10
C ARG A 70 5.67 2.40 12.14
N PHE A 71 6.15 1.22 11.78
CA PHE A 71 6.10 0.04 12.63
C PHE A 71 7.18 -0.97 12.22
N THR A 72 7.50 -1.89 13.11
CA THR A 72 8.43 -2.99 12.84
C THR A 72 7.69 -4.31 12.87
N ILE A 73 7.87 -5.11 11.82
CA ILE A 73 7.31 -6.47 11.74
C ILE A 73 8.37 -7.39 11.13
N GLU A 74 8.55 -8.58 11.71
CA GLU A 74 9.55 -9.54 11.25
C GLU A 74 10.96 -8.92 11.10
N GLY A 75 11.34 -7.96 11.96
CA GLY A 75 12.63 -7.27 11.89
C GLY A 75 12.79 -6.25 10.76
N VAL A 76 11.72 -5.93 10.02
CA VAL A 76 11.68 -4.91 8.98
C VAL A 76 11.01 -3.66 9.54
N ASP A 77 11.75 -2.54 9.56
CA ASP A 77 11.20 -1.21 9.84
C ASP A 77 10.47 -0.68 8.59
N VAL A 78 9.16 -0.50 8.73
CA VAL A 78 8.24 -0.12 7.68
C VAL A 78 7.72 1.27 7.97
N TRP A 79 7.74 2.15 6.97
CA TRP A 79 7.02 3.41 7.01
C TRP A 79 6.09 3.52 5.80
N MET A 80 4.81 3.72 6.10
CA MET A 80 3.75 3.90 5.12
C MET A 80 3.15 5.32 5.22
N THR A 81 2.89 5.93 4.07
CA THR A 81 2.22 7.25 3.93
C THR A 81 1.56 7.35 2.56
N HIS A 82 0.47 8.08 2.41
CA HIS A 82 -0.17 8.18 1.09
C HIS A 82 0.67 8.98 0.08
N ILE A 83 1.02 10.23 0.42
CA ILE A 83 1.85 11.11 -0.44
C ILE A 83 3.32 10.94 -0.07
N GLY A 84 4.00 9.95 -0.69
CA GLY A 84 5.40 9.64 -0.38
C GLY A 84 6.44 10.19 -1.34
N GLY A 85 6.07 10.38 -2.61
CA GLY A 85 7.05 10.53 -3.69
C GLY A 85 7.72 9.20 -4.02
N TYR A 86 8.97 9.24 -4.46
CA TYR A 86 9.77 8.05 -4.80
C TYR A 86 11.27 8.38 -4.70
N PRO A 87 12.17 7.38 -4.74
CA PRO A 87 13.61 7.60 -4.61
C PRO A 87 14.15 8.74 -5.48
N GLY A 88 14.87 9.67 -4.86
CA GLY A 88 15.42 10.89 -5.47
C GLY A 88 14.42 12.05 -5.65
N LYS A 89 13.12 11.83 -5.42
CA LYS A 89 12.04 12.82 -5.52
C LYS A 89 10.97 12.57 -4.45
N TYR A 90 11.41 12.48 -3.19
CA TYR A 90 10.50 12.33 -2.05
C TYR A 90 9.65 13.57 -1.83
N ALA A 91 8.43 13.37 -1.33
CA ALA A 91 7.52 14.47 -1.03
C ALA A 91 8.08 15.37 0.09
N ARG A 92 7.75 16.67 0.06
CA ARG A 92 8.28 17.67 1.00
C ARG A 92 8.07 17.29 2.47
N GLU A 93 6.93 16.68 2.79
CA GLU A 93 6.58 16.25 4.15
C GLU A 93 7.37 15.00 4.61
N VAL A 94 7.87 14.20 3.66
CA VAL A 94 8.61 12.96 3.91
C VAL A 94 10.12 13.21 3.97
N THR A 95 10.60 14.10 3.10
CA THR A 95 12.04 14.38 2.92
C THR A 95 12.81 14.53 4.23
N PRO A 96 12.42 15.37 5.21
CA PRO A 96 13.21 15.51 6.43
C PRO A 96 13.39 14.19 7.18
N GLN A 97 12.29 13.45 7.39
CA GLN A 97 12.29 12.25 8.21
C GLN A 97 12.94 11.06 7.51
N ILE A 98 12.78 10.93 6.19
CA ILE A 98 13.31 9.78 5.45
C ILE A 98 14.84 9.81 5.33
N TYR A 99 15.44 11.00 5.31
CA TYR A 99 16.90 11.14 5.30
C TYR A 99 17.51 11.04 6.70
N ILE A 100 16.79 11.41 7.77
CA ILE A 100 17.29 11.31 9.15
C ILE A 100 17.15 9.87 9.67
N HIS A 101 16.00 9.24 9.44
CA HIS A 101 15.67 7.90 9.92
C HIS A 101 15.07 7.06 8.78
N PRO A 102 15.88 6.64 7.78
CA PRO A 102 15.38 5.87 6.66
C PRO A 102 14.79 4.53 7.12
N PRO A 103 13.56 4.19 6.69
CA PRO A 103 13.01 2.85 6.94
C PRO A 103 13.71 1.83 6.04
N LYS A 104 13.55 0.54 6.35
CA LYS A 104 13.96 -0.53 5.43
C LYS A 104 12.98 -0.70 4.28
N LEU A 105 11.69 -0.48 4.56
CA LEU A 105 10.59 -0.51 3.59
C LEU A 105 9.79 0.79 3.67
N PHE A 106 9.75 1.54 2.58
CA PHE A 106 8.94 2.74 2.43
C PHE A 106 7.78 2.48 1.46
N ILE A 107 6.55 2.69 1.92
CA ILE A 107 5.33 2.42 1.14
C ILE A 107 4.56 3.72 0.91
N SER A 108 4.11 3.94 -0.33
CA SER A 108 3.22 5.06 -0.65
C SER A 108 2.30 4.85 -1.84
N GLY A 109 1.13 5.49 -1.82
CA GLY A 109 0.14 5.46 -2.92
C GLY A 109 0.18 6.74 -3.78
N HIS A 110 -0.99 7.32 -4.04
CA HIS A 110 -1.23 8.66 -4.62
C HIS A 110 -0.94 8.82 -6.12
N SER A 111 0.14 8.24 -6.64
CA SER A 111 0.49 8.42 -8.05
C SER A 111 -0.30 7.51 -9.00
N HIS A 112 -1.00 6.50 -8.46
CA HIS A 112 -1.66 5.41 -9.18
C HIS A 112 -0.72 4.57 -10.07
N ILE A 113 0.60 4.80 -10.01
CA ILE A 113 1.61 4.11 -10.82
C ILE A 113 2.35 3.12 -9.93
N LEU A 114 2.23 1.83 -10.26
CA LEU A 114 3.01 0.77 -9.64
C LEU A 114 4.51 1.08 -9.75
N LYS A 115 5.20 1.07 -8.61
CA LYS A 115 6.66 1.22 -8.54
C LYS A 115 7.24 0.30 -7.48
N VAL A 116 8.32 -0.40 -7.83
CA VAL A 116 9.16 -1.14 -6.88
C VAL A 116 10.58 -0.70 -7.16
N LEU A 117 11.12 0.17 -6.30
CA LEU A 117 12.39 0.85 -6.54
C LEU A 117 13.27 0.75 -5.29
N TYR A 118 14.51 0.31 -5.47
CA TYR A 118 15.47 0.30 -4.37
C TYR A 118 16.28 1.59 -4.34
N ASP A 119 16.17 2.35 -3.25
CA ASP A 119 16.99 3.53 -2.99
C ASP A 119 18.34 3.09 -2.42
N LYS A 120 19.39 3.11 -3.25
CA LYS A 120 20.74 2.73 -2.83
C LYS A 120 21.36 3.71 -1.83
N THR A 121 20.94 4.98 -1.87
CA THR A 121 21.46 6.02 -0.96
C THR A 121 20.91 5.80 0.45
N LEU A 122 19.62 5.49 0.56
CA LEU A 122 18.96 5.23 1.84
C LEU A 122 18.98 3.77 2.28
N LYS A 123 19.40 2.85 1.39
CA LYS A 123 19.30 1.38 1.57
C LYS A 123 17.88 0.95 1.92
N CYS A 124 16.90 1.54 1.22
CA CYS A 124 15.47 1.41 1.48
C CYS A 124 14.77 0.88 0.22
N LEU A 125 13.88 -0.10 0.37
CA LEU A 125 12.98 -0.50 -0.71
C LEU A 125 11.74 0.41 -0.69
N HIS A 126 11.45 1.07 -1.82
CA HIS A 126 10.22 1.81 -2.03
C HIS A 126 9.21 0.96 -2.80
N ILE A 127 7.98 0.87 -2.30
CA ILE A 127 6.86 0.23 -2.99
C ILE A 127 5.69 1.20 -3.08
N ASN A 128 5.22 1.42 -4.31
CA ASN A 128 3.90 1.95 -4.61
C ASN A 128 3.09 0.84 -5.30
N PRO A 129 1.98 0.34 -4.72
CA PRO A 129 1.25 -0.78 -5.30
C PRO A 129 0.42 -0.40 -6.54
N GLY A 130 0.43 0.87 -6.96
CA GLY A 130 -0.37 1.40 -8.05
C GLY A 130 -1.74 1.82 -7.55
N ALA A 131 -2.80 1.45 -8.25
CA ALA A 131 -4.17 1.71 -7.81
C ALA A 131 -5.02 0.46 -8.00
N ALA A 132 -5.84 0.14 -7.00
CA ALA A 132 -6.72 -1.03 -7.03
C ALA A 132 -8.16 -0.67 -7.43
N GLY A 133 -8.56 0.58 -7.27
CA GLY A 133 -9.91 1.08 -7.57
C GLY A 133 -10.18 1.30 -9.06
N LEU A 134 -11.41 1.73 -9.38
CA LEU A 134 -11.83 2.09 -10.74
C LEU A 134 -11.59 3.57 -11.09
N TYR A 135 -11.34 4.41 -10.08
CA TYR A 135 -11.21 5.85 -10.26
C TYR A 135 -9.73 6.25 -10.33
N GLY A 136 -9.37 7.08 -11.32
CA GLY A 136 -8.02 7.60 -11.47
C GLY A 136 -7.47 7.54 -12.89
N PHE A 137 -6.20 7.91 -13.06
CA PHE A 137 -5.51 7.96 -14.35
C PHE A 137 -4.76 6.66 -14.71
N HIS A 138 -4.87 5.61 -13.89
CA HIS A 138 -4.20 4.33 -14.15
C HIS A 138 -4.88 3.57 -15.29
N LYS A 139 -4.06 2.94 -16.13
CA LYS A 139 -4.53 2.05 -17.21
C LYS A 139 -4.80 0.62 -16.73
N LYS A 140 -4.22 0.25 -15.60
CA LYS A 140 -4.19 -1.11 -15.05
C LYS A 140 -4.37 -1.04 -13.56
N ARG A 141 -5.21 -1.91 -13.01
CA ARG A 141 -5.38 -2.05 -11.57
C ARG A 141 -4.39 -3.06 -11.04
N THR A 142 -3.70 -2.74 -9.94
CA THR A 142 -2.61 -3.58 -9.43
C THR A 142 -2.71 -3.79 -7.93
N LEU A 143 -2.25 -4.96 -7.49
CA LEU A 143 -2.01 -5.31 -6.10
C LEU A 143 -0.57 -5.81 -5.98
N VAL A 144 0.00 -5.74 -4.79
CA VAL A 144 1.32 -6.31 -4.49
C VAL A 144 1.19 -7.33 -3.36
N ARG A 145 1.95 -8.42 -3.43
CA ARG A 145 2.18 -9.31 -2.29
C ARG A 145 3.67 -9.50 -2.08
N PHE A 146 4.07 -9.71 -0.84
CA PHE A 146 5.45 -10.01 -0.50
C PHE A 146 5.51 -10.68 0.87
N VAL A 147 6.68 -11.21 1.20
CA VAL A 147 6.95 -11.87 2.46
C VAL A 147 7.97 -11.07 3.25
N LEU A 148 7.70 -10.91 4.54
CA LEU A 148 8.65 -10.42 5.53
C LEU A 148 9.11 -11.57 6.40
N ASP A 149 10.42 -11.76 6.53
CA ASP A 149 11.01 -12.83 7.35
C ASP A 149 12.38 -12.40 7.87
N ARG A 150 12.52 -12.27 9.20
CA ARG A 150 13.80 -12.00 9.87
C ARG A 150 14.64 -10.87 9.25
N GLY A 151 13.97 -9.78 8.93
CA GLY A 151 14.54 -8.56 8.38
C GLY A 151 14.56 -8.55 6.86
N GLU A 152 14.22 -9.64 6.17
CA GLU A 152 14.25 -9.69 4.71
C GLU A 152 12.87 -9.40 4.10
N ILE A 153 12.90 -8.80 2.91
CA ILE A 153 11.73 -8.59 2.05
C ILE A 153 11.95 -9.47 0.83
N LYS A 154 11.09 -10.47 0.63
CA LYS A 154 11.26 -11.49 -0.42
C LYS A 154 9.94 -11.85 -1.08
N ASP A 155 10.03 -12.65 -2.14
CA ASP A 155 8.89 -13.21 -2.87
C ASP A 155 7.87 -12.14 -3.30
N LEU A 156 8.39 -11.01 -3.80
CA LEU A 156 7.54 -9.89 -4.24
C LEU A 156 6.83 -10.25 -5.55
N GLU A 157 5.51 -10.16 -5.51
CA GLU A 157 4.62 -10.42 -6.63
C GLU A 157 3.78 -9.18 -6.94
N VAL A 158 3.65 -8.88 -8.22
CA VAL A 158 2.73 -7.87 -8.73
C VAL A 158 1.57 -8.59 -9.41
N ILE A 159 0.36 -8.28 -8.97
CA ILE A 159 -0.87 -8.86 -9.50
C ILE A 159 -1.61 -7.78 -10.26
N GLU A 160 -1.81 -7.99 -11.56
CA GLU A 160 -2.64 -7.14 -12.39
C GLU A 160 -4.09 -7.63 -12.38
N LEU A 161 -5.01 -6.78 -11.92
CA LEU A 161 -6.45 -7.03 -11.93
C LEU A 161 -7.02 -6.66 -13.29
N ALA A 162 -6.68 -7.43 -14.32
CA ALA A 162 -7.21 -7.24 -15.67
C ALA A 162 -8.74 -7.15 -15.63
N ASP A 163 -9.31 -6.20 -16.37
CA ASP A 163 -10.75 -6.18 -16.56
C ASP A 163 -11.15 -7.45 -17.29
N ARG A 164 -12.19 -8.14 -16.80
CA ARG A 164 -12.83 -9.17 -17.60
C ARG A 164 -13.29 -8.45 -18.86
N ARG A 165 -12.60 -8.64 -19.99
CA ARG A 165 -13.23 -8.46 -21.30
C ARG A 165 -14.51 -9.27 -21.19
N GLN A 166 -15.66 -8.59 -21.21
CA GLN A 166 -16.92 -9.26 -21.50
C GLN A 166 -16.67 -9.95 -22.84
N GLY A 167 -16.54 -11.28 -22.79
CA GLY A 167 -16.61 -12.09 -24.00
C GLY A 167 -17.96 -11.78 -24.63
N GLY A 168 -17.93 -11.42 -25.91
CA GLY A 168 -19.12 -11.22 -26.72
C GLY A 168 -19.91 -12.50 -26.94
#